data_AF-A0A1V4M120-F1
#
_entry.id   AF-A0A1V4M120-F1
#
_cell.length_a   1.000
_cell.length_b   1.000
_cell.length_c   1.000
_cell.angle_alpha   90.00
_cell.angle_beta   90.00
_cell.angle_gamma   90.00
#
_symmetry.space_group_name_H-M   'P 1'
#
loop_
_entity.id
_entity.type
_entity.pdbx_description
1 polymer ?
#
loop_
_entity_poly.entity_id
_entity_poly.type
_entity_poly.pdbx_seq_one_letter_code
_entity_poly.pdbx_strand_id
1 'polypeptide(L)' 'MRNIEKIIKEVNGSMAMEGMPLTEDDKNRMRLCAGDRDKVDKMVSELIEKHRTKEIKSHEQR' A
#
# COMPACT_ATOMS: atom_id res chain seq x y z
N MET A 1 11.87 -9.14 -15.02
CA MET A 1 10.98 -8.18 -14.34
C MET A 1 11.51 -6.78 -14.59
N ARG A 2 10.66 -5.78 -14.87
CA ARG A 2 11.09 -4.37 -14.75
C ARG A 2 11.68 -4.22 -13.35
N ASN A 3 12.79 -3.50 -13.21
CA ASN A 3 13.46 -3.31 -11.93
C ASN A 3 12.44 -2.76 -10.90
N ILE A 4 12.01 -3.58 -9.94
CA ILE A 4 10.96 -3.23 -8.97
C ILE A 4 11.35 -1.98 -8.19
N GLU A 5 12.64 -1.78 -7.92
CA GLU A 5 13.15 -0.57 -7.27
C GLU A 5 12.99 0.68 -8.16
N LYS A 6 13.06 0.54 -9.49
CA LYS A 6 12.75 1.64 -10.41
C LYS A 6 11.27 2.01 -10.33
N ILE A 7 10.37 1.03 -10.31
CA ILE A 7 8.93 1.25 -10.15
C ILE A 7 8.64 1.93 -8.81
N ILE A 8 9.21 1.43 -7.71
CA ILE A 8 9.05 2.03 -6.38
C ILE A 8 9.55 3.48 -6.37
N LYS A 9 10.70 3.75 -7.00
CA LYS A 9 11.26 5.11 -7.08
C LYS A 9 10.36 6.06 -7.87
N GLU A 10 9.82 5.61 -9.00
CA GLU A 10 8.91 6.40 -9.85
C GLU A 10 7.60 6.71 -9.12
N VAL A 11 6.98 5.70 -8.50
CA VAL A 11 5.74 5.88 -7.72
C VAL A 11 5.99 6.79 -6.52
N ASN A 12 7.08 6.57 -5.76
CA ASN A 12 7.42 7.44 -4.64
C ASN A 12 7.66 8.89 -5.08
N GLY A 13 8.33 9.10 -6.22
CA GLY A 13 8.52 10.42 -6.80
C GLY A 13 7.18 11.10 -7.12
N SER A 14 6.26 10.38 -7.76
CA SER A 14 4.91 10.89 -8.06
C SER A 14 4.14 11.24 -6.79
N MET A 15 4.14 10.37 -5.79
CA MET A 15 3.37 10.60 -4.57
C MET A 15 3.99 11.71 -3.70
N ALA A 16 5.32 11.83 -3.69
CA ALA A 16 6.01 12.91 -3.00
C ALA A 16 5.73 14.29 -3.61
N MET A 17 5.52 14.40 -4.93
CA MET A 17 5.10 15.65 -5.56
C MET A 17 3.73 16.11 -5.06
N GLU A 18 2.85 15.17 -4.71
CA GLU A 18 1.53 15.44 -4.09
C GLU A 18 1.60 15.62 -2.56
N GLY A 19 2.80 15.68 -1.97
CA GLY A 19 2.99 15.80 -0.52
C GLY A 19 2.71 14.51 0.27
N MET A 20 2.59 13.36 -0.41
CA MET A 20 2.26 12.06 0.19
C MET A 20 3.32 11.00 -0.15
N PRO A 21 4.59 11.14 0.28
CA PRO A 21 5.61 10.14 -0.05
C PRO A 21 5.24 8.74 0.48
N LEU A 22 5.71 7.70 -0.22
CA LEU A 22 5.49 6.33 0.22
C LEU A 22 6.21 6.06 1.55
N THR A 23 5.51 5.41 2.48
CA THR A 23 6.13 4.88 3.69
C THR A 23 6.98 3.66 3.37
N GLU A 24 7.89 3.28 4.27
CA GLU A 24 8.68 2.05 4.11
C GLU A 24 7.79 0.80 4.06
N ASP A 25 6.67 0.80 4.81
CA ASP A 25 5.68 -0.28 4.76
C ASP A 25 5.05 -0.38 3.36
N ASP A 26 4.71 0.74 2.72
CA ASP A 26 4.17 0.74 1.36
C ASP A 26 5.18 0.15 0.37
N LYS A 27 6.44 0.56 0.47
CA LYS A 27 7.53 0.03 -0.38
C LYS A 27 7.74 -1.47 -0.16
N ASN A 28 7.67 -1.93 1.08
CA ASN A 28 7.78 -3.35 1.41
C ASN A 28 6.62 -4.17 0.84
N ARG A 29 5.38 -3.65 0.92
CA ARG A 29 4.21 -4.29 0.29
C ARG A 29 4.37 -4.37 -1.24
N MET A 30 4.88 -3.31 -1.87
CA MET A 30 5.16 -3.32 -3.32
C MET A 30 6.19 -4.37 -3.71
N ARG A 31 7.26 -4.55 -2.92
CA ARG A 31 8.27 -5.61 -3.14
C ARG A 31 7.67 -7.01 -3.00
N LEU A 32 6.86 -7.22 -1.96
CA LEU A 32 6.22 -8.51 -1.68
C LEU A 32 5.28 -8.95 -2.82
N CYS A 33 4.54 -8.01 -3.40
CA CYS A 33 3.53 -8.29 -4.43
C CYS A 33 4.10 -8.26 -5.86
N ALA A 34 5.37 -7.93 -6.04
CA ALA A 34 5.95 -7.70 -7.36
C ALA A 34 5.88 -8.96 -8.24
N GLY A 35 5.05 -8.90 -9.29
CA GLY A 35 4.91 -9.99 -10.27
C GLY A 35 4.05 -11.18 -9.81
N ASP A 36 3.36 -11.06 -8.67
CA ASP A 36 2.54 -12.13 -8.10
C ASP A 36 1.12 -11.62 -7.82
N ARG A 37 0.18 -12.00 -8.68
CA ARG A 37 -1.22 -11.53 -8.63
C ARG A 37 -1.94 -12.02 -7.38
N ASP A 38 -1.72 -13.25 -6.96
CA ASP A 38 -2.39 -13.83 -5.80
C ASP A 38 -1.96 -13.10 -4.51
N LYS A 39 -0.69 -12.70 -4.43
CA LYS A 39 -0.20 -11.84 -3.35
C LYS A 39 -0.83 -10.44 -3.37
N VAL A 40 -1.03 -9.86 -4.55
CA VAL A 40 -1.74 -8.57 -4.68
C VAL A 40 -3.16 -8.68 -4.12
N ASP A 41 -3.93 -9.67 -4.56
CA ASP A 41 -5.34 -9.82 -4.18
C ASP A 41 -5.47 -10.08 -2.66
N LYS A 42 -4.58 -10.91 -2.11
CA LYS A 42 -4.49 -11.13 -0.66
C LYS A 42 -4.16 -9.84 0.10
N MET A 43 -3.15 -9.10 -0.35
CA MET A 43 -2.72 -7.86 0.32
C MET A 43 -3.80 -6.79 0.30
N VAL A 44 -4.52 -6.66 -0.81
CA VAL A 44 -5.68 -5.74 -0.91
C VAL A 44 -6.76 -6.13 0.09
N SER A 45 -7.09 -7.43 0.18
CA SER A 45 -8.10 -7.94 1.12
C SER A 45 -7.71 -7.66 2.58
N GLU A 46 -6.45 -7.90 2.95
CA GLU A 46 -5.94 -7.61 4.29
C GLU A 46 -5.96 -6.11 4.62
N LEU A 47 -5.66 -5.24 3.65
CA LEU A 47 -5.75 -3.80 3.82
C LEU A 47 -7.20 -3.35 4.03
N ILE A 48 -8.14 -3.87 3.24
CA ILE A 48 -9.57 -3.57 3.40
C ILE A 48 -10.04 -3.92 4.82
N GLU A 49 -9.73 -5.12 5.31
CA GLU A 49 -10.15 -5.57 6.63
C GLU A 49 -9.49 -4.76 7.77
N LYS A 50 -8.20 -4.42 7.63
CA LYS A 50 -7.49 -3.56 8.60
C LYS A 50 -8.17 -2.19 8.77
N HIS A 51 -8.66 -1.62 7.69
CA HIS A 51 -9.30 -0.30 7.70
C HIS A 51 -10.79 -0.36 8.04
N ARG A 52 -11.49 -1.44 7.64
CA ARG A 52 -12.87 -1.72 8.07
C ARG A 52 -13.01 -1.71 9.60
N THR A 53 -12.06 -2.33 10.31
CA THR A 53 -12.10 -2.43 11.78
C THR A 53 -11.83 -1.09 12.49
N LYS A 54 -11.21 -0.12 11.81
CA LYS A 54 -10.93 1.21 12.37
C LYS A 54 -12.14 2.16 12.28
N GLU A 55 -12.96 2.02 11.24
CA GLU A 55 -14.16 2.84 11.05
C GLU A 55 -15.23 2.56 12.12
N ILE A 56 -15.40 1.29 12.52
CA ILE A 56 -16.38 0.90 13.55
C ILE A 56 -16.05 1.55 14.91
N LYS A 57 -14.76 1.64 15.27
CA LYS A 57 -14.34 2.26 16.54
C LYS A 57 -14.43 3.79 16.51
N SER A 58 -14.38 4.42 15.34
CA SER A 58 -14.48 5.88 15.21
C SER A 58 -15.92 6.39 15.23
N HIS A 59 -16.90 5.54 14.91
CA HIS A 59 -18.32 5.91 14.86
C HIS A 59 -19.08 5.70 16.19
N GLU A 60 -18.56 4.92 17.13
CA GLU A 60 -19.18 4.71 18.47
C GLU A 60 -18.77 5.75 19.54
N GLN A 61 -17.98 6.77 19.18
CA GLN A 61 -17.52 7.81 20.14
C GLN A 61 -18.03 9.23 19.81
N ARG A 62 -19.20 9.38 19.20
CA ARG A 62 -19.88 10.68 19.05
C ARG A 62 -21.29 10.67 19.60
#